data_AF-A0A1B9ANY2-F1
#
_entry.id   AF-A0A1B9ANY2-F1
#
_cell.length_a   1.000
_cell.length_b   1.000
_cell.length_c   1.000
_cell.angle_alpha   90.00
_cell.angle_beta   90.00
_cell.angle_gamma   90.00
#
_symmetry.space_group_name_H-M   'P 1'
#
loop_
_entity.id
_entity.type
_entity.pdbx_description
1 polymer ?
#
loop_
_entity_poly.entity_id
_entity_poly.type
_entity_poly.pdbx_seq_one_letter_code
_entity_poly.pdbx_strand_id
1 'polypeptide(L)'
;MAKKEWYVEYEITKNRPGLLGDISSLLGMLSINIITINGVDQGRRGLLILADNDDQIQRLESILHTMDTIKLIKVREPKLRDRLAVRHGRYIQRDADDKKTFRFVRNELGLLVDFMAELFKQDGHKLIGIRGMPRVGKTESIVAASVCANKRWLFVSSTLLKQTIRSQLIEDEYNANNLFIIDGIVSTKRANERHWQLVREIMRLPAVKVIEHPDIFIRNSEYTMDDFDYIIELRNDADEEITYDVVDLKDGFPASDFGDFDF
;
A
#
# COMPACT_ATOMS: atom_id res chain seq x y z
N MET A 1 12.81 1.48 28.34
CA MET A 1 12.77 0.57 27.19
C MET A 1 11.75 1.09 26.20
N ALA A 2 12.01 0.96 24.89
CA ALA A 2 11.06 1.41 23.88
C ALA A 2 9.85 0.47 23.85
N LYS A 3 8.64 1.03 23.81
CA LYS A 3 7.41 0.23 23.69
C LYS A 3 7.37 -0.47 22.32
N LYS A 4 6.85 -1.69 22.28
CA LYS A 4 6.81 -2.55 21.10
C LYS A 4 5.38 -2.85 20.69
N GLU A 5 5.09 -2.71 19.39
CA GLU A 5 3.79 -3.04 18.81
C GLU A 5 3.68 -4.55 18.56
N TRP A 6 2.53 -5.13 18.88
CA TRP A 6 2.19 -6.52 18.67
C TRP A 6 0.84 -6.66 17.98
N TYR A 7 0.72 -7.67 17.13
CA TYR A 7 -0.54 -8.09 16.54
C TYR A 7 -1.06 -9.34 17.23
N VAL A 8 -2.31 -9.26 17.68
CA VAL A 8 -3.05 -10.39 18.26
C VAL A 8 -4.31 -10.62 17.44
N GLU A 9 -4.54 -11.87 17.03
CA GLU A 9 -5.76 -12.28 16.34
C GLU A 9 -6.38 -13.47 17.06
N TYR A 10 -7.69 -13.41 17.28
CA TYR A 10 -8.46 -14.52 17.79
C TYR A 10 -9.78 -14.70 17.04
N GLU A 11 -10.25 -15.93 17.01
CA GLU A 11 -11.55 -16.33 16.50
C GLU A 11 -12.51 -16.54 17.66
N ILE A 12 -13.72 -15.98 17.57
CA ILE A 12 -14.76 -16.13 18.59
C ILE A 12 -15.43 -17.48 18.40
N THR A 13 -15.21 -18.41 19.34
CA THR A 13 -15.85 -19.73 19.32
C THR A 13 -17.21 -19.71 20.00
N LYS A 14 -17.38 -18.87 21.04
CA LYS A 14 -18.64 -18.68 21.76
C LYS A 14 -18.96 -17.19 21.86
N ASN A 15 -19.88 -16.72 21.01
CA ASN A 15 -20.29 -15.31 21.01
C ASN A 15 -21.21 -15.01 22.20
N ARG A 16 -20.67 -14.36 23.23
CA ARG A 16 -21.44 -13.89 24.38
C ARG A 16 -21.23 -12.39 24.65
N PRO A 17 -22.24 -11.70 25.21
CA PRO A 17 -22.05 -10.34 25.71
C PRO A 17 -20.87 -10.27 26.69
N GLY A 18 -20.11 -9.17 26.63
CA GLY A 18 -19.00 -8.91 27.53
C GLY A 18 -17.65 -9.50 27.14
N LEU A 19 -17.55 -10.38 26.13
CA LEU A 19 -16.28 -11.01 25.74
C LEU A 19 -15.17 -10.00 25.43
N LEU A 20 -15.50 -8.94 24.67
CA LEU A 20 -14.55 -7.87 24.38
C LEU A 20 -14.15 -7.10 25.65
N GLY A 21 -15.09 -6.92 26.58
CA GLY A 21 -14.82 -6.33 27.88
C GLY A 21 -13.81 -7.14 28.67
N ASP A 22 -13.99 -8.46 28.76
CA ASP A 22 -13.08 -9.37 29.47
C ASP A 22 -11.64 -9.29 28.92
N ILE A 23 -11.49 -9.32 27.60
CA ILE A 23 -10.18 -9.20 26.94
C ILE A 23 -9.58 -7.80 27.18
N SER A 24 -10.39 -6.74 27.13
CA SER A 24 -9.93 -5.36 27.37
C SER A 24 -9.49 -5.16 28.82
N SER A 25 -10.21 -5.75 29.78
CA SER A 25 -9.83 -5.76 31.19
C SER A 25 -8.53 -6.54 31.43
N LEU A 26 -8.33 -7.67 30.75
CA LEU A 26 -7.08 -8.43 30.81
C LEU A 26 -5.89 -7.61 30.31
N LEU A 27 -6.03 -6.93 29.17
CA LEU A 27 -5.00 -6.03 28.63
C LEU A 27 -4.69 -4.90 29.63
N GLY A 28 -5.72 -4.31 30.24
CA GLY A 28 -5.56 -3.31 31.29
C GLY A 28 -4.80 -3.83 32.52
N MET A 29 -5.12 -5.04 33.00
CA MET A 29 -4.42 -5.68 34.14
C MET A 29 -2.94 -5.97 33.85
N LEU A 30 -2.61 -6.25 32.58
CA LEU A 30 -1.23 -6.47 32.15
C LEU A 30 -0.51 -5.18 31.77
N SER A 31 -1.14 -4.00 31.91
CA SER A 31 -0.62 -2.71 31.47
C SER A 31 -0.25 -2.69 29.98
N ILE A 32 -1.08 -3.30 29.15
CA ILE A 32 -0.94 -3.34 27.69
C ILE A 32 -1.97 -2.39 27.08
N ASN A 33 -1.51 -1.47 26.24
CA ASN A 33 -2.41 -0.51 25.59
C ASN A 33 -2.99 -1.10 24.30
N ILE A 34 -4.26 -0.81 24.02
CA ILE A 34 -4.87 -1.06 22.72
C ILE A 34 -4.60 0.15 21.82
N ILE A 35 -3.89 -0.06 20.72
CA ILE A 35 -3.76 0.96 19.67
C ILE A 35 -5.03 0.95 18.81
N THR A 36 -5.48 -0.24 18.41
CA THR A 36 -6.62 -0.39 17.52
C THR A 36 -7.18 -1.81 17.59
N ILE A 37 -8.49 -1.95 17.41
CA ILE A 37 -9.21 -3.23 17.40
C ILE A 37 -10.34 -3.20 16.38
N ASN A 38 -10.52 -4.29 15.64
CA ASN A 38 -11.61 -4.44 14.68
C ASN A 38 -11.90 -5.92 14.37
N GLY A 39 -13.04 -6.19 13.76
CA GLY A 39 -13.28 -7.49 13.11
C GLY A 39 -12.43 -7.57 11.85
N VAL A 40 -11.67 -8.64 11.62
CA VAL A 40 -10.76 -8.76 10.45
C VAL A 40 -11.23 -9.79 9.43
N ASP A 41 -12.17 -10.64 9.84
CA ASP A 41 -12.84 -11.66 9.03
C ASP A 41 -14.13 -12.10 9.80
N GLN A 42 -14.97 -12.93 9.19
CA GLN A 42 -16.16 -13.45 9.86
C GLN A 42 -15.79 -14.17 11.16
N GLY A 43 -16.30 -13.67 12.28
CA GLY A 43 -16.04 -14.23 13.61
C GLY A 43 -14.62 -14.00 14.16
N ARG A 44 -13.73 -13.30 13.43
CA ARG A 44 -12.36 -13.03 13.85
C ARG A 44 -12.14 -11.58 14.21
N ARG A 45 -11.38 -11.34 15.28
CA ARG A 45 -10.96 -10.00 15.70
C ARG A 45 -9.45 -9.89 15.70
N GLY A 46 -8.97 -8.77 15.19
CA GLY A 46 -7.57 -8.38 15.24
C GLY A 46 -7.38 -7.21 16.19
N LEU A 47 -6.24 -7.20 16.89
CA LEU A 47 -5.83 -6.14 17.79
C LEU A 47 -4.39 -5.75 17.46
N LEU A 48 -4.15 -4.44 17.37
CA LEU A 48 -2.83 -3.87 17.52
C LEU A 48 -2.70 -3.39 18.96
N ILE A 49 -1.72 -3.94 19.66
CA ILE A 49 -1.46 -3.63 21.06
C ILE A 49 -0.03 -3.12 21.23
N LEU A 50 0.18 -2.33 22.28
CA LEU A 50 1.47 -1.76 22.63
C LEU A 50 1.87 -2.27 24.01
N ALA A 51 2.98 -3.01 24.07
CA ALA A 51 3.55 -3.55 25.30
C ALA A 51 4.91 -2.92 25.58
N ASP A 52 5.29 -2.86 26.85
CA ASP A 52 6.57 -2.33 27.30
C ASP A 52 7.68 -3.41 27.25
N ASN A 53 7.31 -4.69 27.30
CA ASN A 53 8.23 -5.83 27.19
C ASN A 53 7.54 -7.12 26.70
N ASP A 54 8.34 -8.11 26.33
CA ASP A 54 7.87 -9.37 25.78
C ASP A 54 7.21 -10.28 26.84
N ASP A 55 7.56 -10.13 28.13
CA ASP A 55 6.94 -10.89 29.23
C ASP A 55 5.44 -10.60 29.38
N GLN A 56 5.02 -9.34 29.17
CA GLN A 56 3.61 -8.97 29.14
C GLN A 56 2.84 -9.76 28.06
N ILE A 57 3.45 -9.93 26.90
CA ILE A 57 2.86 -10.66 25.77
C ILE A 57 2.80 -12.16 26.05
N GLN A 58 3.87 -12.75 26.61
CA GLN A 58 3.87 -14.17 26.98
C GLN A 58 2.78 -14.49 28.03
N ARG A 59 2.59 -13.60 29.01
CA ARG A 59 1.51 -13.72 30.00
C ARG A 59 0.13 -13.59 29.35
N LEU A 60 -0.05 -12.60 28.49
CA LEU A 60 -1.29 -12.41 27.74
C LEU A 60 -1.63 -13.68 26.93
N GLU A 61 -0.69 -14.18 26.13
CA GLU A 61 -0.83 -15.37 25.31
C GLU A 61 -1.20 -16.60 26.16
N SER A 62 -0.49 -16.81 27.27
CA SER A 62 -0.77 -17.92 28.20
C SER A 62 -2.20 -17.87 28.74
N ILE A 63 -2.69 -16.68 29.10
CA ILE A 63 -4.06 -16.51 29.63
C ILE A 63 -5.10 -16.69 28.52
N LEU A 64 -4.89 -16.10 27.34
CA LEU A 64 -5.82 -16.22 26.21
C LEU A 64 -5.97 -17.69 25.75
N HIS A 65 -4.90 -18.49 25.83
CA HIS A 65 -4.96 -19.93 25.54
C HIS A 65 -5.86 -20.73 26.47
N THR A 66 -6.12 -20.24 27.69
CA THR A 66 -7.02 -20.90 28.65
C THR A 66 -8.50 -20.56 28.45
N MET A 67 -8.81 -19.55 27.63
CA MET A 67 -10.19 -19.13 27.40
C MET A 67 -10.88 -20.08 26.42
N ASP A 68 -12.06 -20.59 26.80
CA ASP A 68 -12.87 -21.51 25.98
C ASP A 68 -13.80 -20.80 24.99
N THR A 69 -13.91 -19.47 25.11
CA THR A 69 -14.78 -18.59 24.31
C THR A 69 -14.12 -18.05 23.05
N ILE A 70 -12.79 -18.18 22.96
CA ILE A 70 -11.99 -17.74 21.82
C ILE A 70 -10.97 -18.82 21.46
N LYS A 71 -10.48 -18.75 20.24
CA LYS A 71 -9.31 -19.49 19.78
C LYS A 71 -8.26 -18.48 19.33
N LEU A 72 -7.10 -18.51 19.96
CA LEU A 72 -5.98 -17.66 19.58
C LEU A 72 -5.41 -18.14 18.23
N ILE A 73 -5.27 -17.22 17.28
CA ILE A 73 -4.83 -17.51 15.90
C ILE A 73 -3.41 -17.02 15.67
N LYS A 74 -3.08 -15.79 16.08
CA LYS A 74 -1.74 -15.19 15.93
C LYS A 74 -1.39 -14.33 17.14
N VAL A 75 -0.14 -14.42 17.58
CA VAL A 75 0.55 -13.45 18.45
C VAL A 75 1.94 -13.25 17.88
N ARG A 76 2.23 -12.07 17.36
CA ARG A 76 3.52 -11.77 16.70
C ARG A 76 3.71 -10.28 16.49
N GLU A 77 4.89 -9.89 16.04
CA GLU A 77 5.11 -8.55 15.49
C GLU A 77 4.19 -8.29 14.27
N PRO A 78 3.55 -7.10 14.21
CA PRO A 78 2.57 -6.76 13.20
C PRO A 78 3.22 -6.63 11.82
N LYS A 79 2.64 -7.32 10.84
CA LYS A 79 2.93 -7.06 9.42
C LYS A 79 2.07 -5.92 8.91
N LEU A 80 2.45 -5.31 7.79
CA LEU A 80 1.65 -4.27 7.12
C LEU A 80 0.17 -4.67 6.93
N ARG A 81 -0.05 -5.93 6.51
CA ARG A 81 -1.41 -6.48 6.33
C ARG A 81 -2.19 -6.57 7.61
N ASP A 82 -1.51 -6.90 8.71
CA ASP A 82 -2.15 -7.00 10.02
C ASP A 82 -2.64 -5.61 10.42
N ARG A 83 -1.80 -4.57 10.28
CA ARG A 83 -2.19 -3.18 10.56
C ARG A 83 -3.41 -2.71 9.75
N LEU A 84 -3.41 -3.00 8.46
CA LEU A 84 -4.49 -2.58 7.57
C LEU A 84 -5.77 -3.38 7.79
N ALA A 85 -5.64 -4.67 8.09
CA ALA A 85 -6.79 -5.51 8.40
C ALA A 85 -7.53 -4.98 9.63
N VAL A 86 -6.81 -4.59 10.70
CA VAL A 86 -7.46 -4.01 11.87
C VAL A 86 -7.99 -2.60 11.58
N ARG A 87 -7.29 -1.77 10.81
CA ARG A 87 -7.77 -0.41 10.48
C ARG A 87 -9.07 -0.42 9.68
N HIS A 88 -9.19 -1.30 8.68
CA HIS A 88 -10.32 -1.31 7.75
C HIS A 88 -11.34 -2.43 7.97
N GLY A 89 -11.04 -3.35 8.88
CA GLY A 89 -11.95 -4.41 9.27
C GLY A 89 -12.03 -5.60 8.31
N ARG A 90 -11.01 -5.81 7.46
CA ARG A 90 -10.93 -6.94 6.51
C ARG A 90 -9.52 -7.17 5.98
N TYR A 91 -9.21 -8.41 5.62
CA TYR A 91 -7.93 -8.72 4.97
C TYR A 91 -7.86 -8.24 3.52
N ILE A 92 -6.73 -7.64 3.16
CA ILE A 92 -6.37 -7.38 1.75
C ILE A 92 -6.04 -8.72 1.08
N GLN A 93 -6.67 -8.95 -0.08
CA GLN A 93 -6.43 -10.13 -0.91
C GLN A 93 -5.06 -10.03 -1.60
N ARG A 94 -4.31 -11.13 -1.56
CA ARG A 94 -3.09 -11.30 -2.34
C ARG A 94 -3.35 -12.31 -3.45
N ASP A 95 -2.59 -12.20 -4.52
CA ASP A 95 -2.52 -13.29 -5.47
C ASP A 95 -1.94 -14.55 -4.80
N ALA A 96 -2.46 -15.71 -5.17
CA ALA A 96 -2.05 -16.99 -4.59
C ALA A 96 -0.64 -17.39 -5.03
N ASP A 97 -0.26 -17.00 -6.25
CA ASP A 97 0.98 -17.38 -6.91
C ASP A 97 2.05 -16.27 -6.77
N ASP A 98 1.63 -15.01 -6.69
CA ASP A 98 2.53 -13.86 -6.53
C ASP A 98 2.35 -13.08 -5.22
N LYS A 99 3.29 -13.30 -4.28
CA LYS A 99 3.28 -12.67 -2.96
C LYS A 99 3.50 -11.15 -2.97
N LYS A 100 4.02 -10.57 -4.07
CA LYS A 100 4.24 -9.12 -4.21
C LYS A 100 3.03 -8.40 -4.81
N THR A 101 2.04 -9.14 -5.33
CA THR A 101 0.85 -8.58 -5.96
C THR A 101 -0.35 -8.45 -5.00
N PHE A 102 -0.92 -7.25 -4.93
CA PHE A 102 -2.06 -6.90 -4.09
C PHE A 102 -3.20 -6.37 -4.95
N ARG A 103 -4.40 -6.89 -4.74
CA ARG A 103 -5.59 -6.53 -5.53
C ARG A 103 -6.54 -5.70 -4.69
N PHE A 104 -7.03 -4.64 -5.31
CA PHE A 104 -8.03 -3.74 -4.77
C PHE A 104 -9.09 -3.49 -5.85
N VAL A 105 -10.34 -3.31 -5.43
CA VAL A 105 -11.39 -2.82 -6.32
C VAL A 105 -11.69 -1.34 -6.04
N ARG A 106 -12.31 -0.64 -6.98
CA ARG A 106 -12.51 0.81 -6.92
C ARG A 106 -13.29 1.29 -5.69
N ASN A 107 -14.21 0.47 -5.17
CA ASN A 107 -14.93 0.80 -3.93
C ASN A 107 -14.04 0.72 -2.66
N GLU A 108 -12.79 0.26 -2.80
CA GLU A 108 -11.79 0.14 -1.74
C GLU A 108 -10.69 1.21 -1.84
N LEU A 109 -10.90 2.28 -2.63
CA LEU A 109 -9.90 3.33 -2.82
C LEU A 109 -9.34 3.88 -1.50
N GLY A 110 -10.16 4.03 -0.46
CA GLY A 110 -9.69 4.46 0.86
C GLY A 110 -8.71 3.47 1.51
N LEU A 111 -8.96 2.16 1.38
CA LEU A 111 -8.06 1.11 1.86
C LEU A 111 -6.77 1.06 1.03
N LEU A 112 -6.86 1.25 -0.29
CA LEU A 112 -5.70 1.36 -1.17
C LEU A 112 -4.82 2.56 -0.79
N VAL A 113 -5.43 3.73 -0.55
CA VAL A 113 -4.71 4.95 -0.13
C VAL A 113 -3.96 4.71 1.16
N ASP A 114 -4.61 4.12 2.17
CA ASP A 114 -3.96 3.79 3.44
C ASP A 114 -2.83 2.75 3.28
N PHE A 115 -3.04 1.73 2.43
CA PHE A 115 -2.01 0.73 2.12
C PHE A 115 -0.77 1.38 1.49
N MET A 116 -0.95 2.20 0.46
CA MET A 116 0.14 2.90 -0.20
C MET A 116 0.82 3.91 0.72
N ALA A 117 0.07 4.63 1.55
CA ALA A 117 0.64 5.59 2.50
C ALA A 117 1.61 4.90 3.48
N GLU A 118 1.27 3.70 3.96
CA GLU A 118 2.15 2.90 4.81
C GLU A 118 3.37 2.36 4.05
N LEU A 119 3.25 2.03 2.75
CA LEU A 119 4.41 1.70 1.91
C LEU A 119 5.33 2.91 1.72
N PHE A 120 4.77 4.09 1.52
CA PHE A 120 5.53 5.31 1.24
C PHE A 120 6.31 5.82 2.45
N LYS A 121 5.87 5.46 3.67
CA LYS A 121 6.59 5.76 4.93
C LYS A 121 7.81 4.87 5.16
N GLN A 122 7.99 3.79 4.38
CA GLN A 122 9.17 2.94 4.51
C GLN A 122 10.43 3.67 4.04
N ASP A 123 11.53 3.47 4.76
CA ASP A 123 12.82 4.05 4.39
C ASP A 123 13.53 3.21 3.33
N GLY A 124 14.37 3.89 2.52
CA GLY A 124 15.23 3.28 1.53
C GLY A 124 14.57 3.07 0.17
N HIS A 125 15.20 2.20 -0.63
CA HIS A 125 14.71 1.91 -1.97
C HIS A 125 13.43 1.08 -1.92
N LYS A 126 12.35 1.60 -2.51
CA LYS A 126 11.12 0.86 -2.76
C LYS A 126 10.61 1.13 -4.17
N LEU A 127 10.47 0.07 -4.96
CA LEU A 127 9.88 0.15 -6.30
C LEU A 127 8.49 -0.48 -6.30
N ILE A 128 7.49 0.37 -6.53
CA ILE A 128 6.07 -0.01 -6.47
C ILE A 128 5.49 0.15 -7.87
N GLY A 129 4.87 -0.90 -8.40
CA GLY A 129 4.15 -0.85 -9.66
C GLY A 129 2.66 -0.73 -9.41
N ILE A 130 1.96 0.13 -10.15
CA ILE A 130 0.49 0.19 -10.12
C ILE A 130 -0.09 -0.09 -11.50
N ARG A 131 -0.98 -1.08 -11.53
CA ARG A 131 -1.72 -1.58 -12.68
C ARG A 131 -3.21 -1.29 -12.48
N GLY A 132 -3.93 -1.23 -13.58
CA GLY A 132 -5.36 -0.95 -13.60
C GLY A 132 -5.77 -0.29 -14.91
N MET A 133 -7.04 -0.44 -15.27
CA MET A 133 -7.60 0.18 -16.46
C MET A 133 -7.47 1.71 -16.43
N PRO A 134 -7.52 2.41 -17.59
CA PRO A 134 -7.55 3.85 -17.62
C PRO A 134 -8.67 4.43 -16.73
N ARG A 135 -8.40 5.54 -16.05
CA ARG A 135 -9.39 6.29 -15.22
C ARG A 135 -9.96 5.54 -14.01
N VAL A 136 -9.39 4.40 -13.61
CA VAL A 136 -9.81 3.66 -12.40
C VAL A 136 -9.43 4.35 -11.08
N GLY A 137 -8.57 5.38 -11.13
CA GLY A 137 -8.13 6.17 -9.97
C GLY A 137 -6.68 5.94 -9.54
N LYS A 138 -5.81 5.40 -10.42
CA LYS A 138 -4.41 5.08 -10.10
C LYS A 138 -3.65 6.32 -9.62
N THR A 139 -3.57 7.35 -10.46
CA THR A 139 -2.78 8.55 -10.15
C THR A 139 -3.35 9.32 -8.96
N GLU A 140 -4.67 9.44 -8.87
CA GLU A 140 -5.36 10.07 -7.74
C GLU A 140 -5.05 9.34 -6.42
N SER A 141 -5.06 8.00 -6.44
CA SER A 141 -4.72 7.21 -5.27
C SER A 141 -3.26 7.40 -4.84
N ILE A 142 -2.31 7.50 -5.79
CA ILE A 142 -0.89 7.76 -5.49
C ILE A 142 -0.73 9.14 -4.83
N VAL A 143 -1.38 10.16 -5.38
CA VAL A 143 -1.33 11.53 -4.82
C VAL A 143 -1.94 11.56 -3.42
N ALA A 144 -3.13 10.99 -3.23
CA ALA A 144 -3.79 10.92 -1.93
C ALA A 144 -2.94 10.18 -0.89
N ALA A 145 -2.32 9.06 -1.27
CA ALA A 145 -1.42 8.31 -0.40
C ALA A 145 -0.14 9.10 -0.06
N SER A 146 0.39 9.87 -1.01
CA SER A 146 1.57 10.73 -0.79
C SER A 146 1.26 11.82 0.25
N VAL A 147 0.07 12.44 0.16
CA VAL A 147 -0.42 13.39 1.17
C VAL A 147 -0.57 12.72 2.53
N CYS A 148 -1.22 11.55 2.61
CA CYS A 148 -1.40 10.80 3.85
C CYS A 148 -0.07 10.37 4.49
N ALA A 149 0.94 10.07 3.67
CA ALA A 149 2.29 9.73 4.12
C ALA A 149 3.15 10.95 4.48
N ASN A 150 2.66 12.18 4.28
CA ASN A 150 3.44 13.41 4.39
C ASN A 150 4.74 13.38 3.55
N LYS A 151 4.64 12.83 2.33
CA LYS A 151 5.74 12.74 1.37
C LYS A 151 5.52 13.73 0.24
N ARG A 152 6.54 14.53 -0.08
CA ARG A 152 6.52 15.38 -1.27
C ARG A 152 6.64 14.48 -2.51
N TRP A 153 5.68 14.54 -3.42
CA TRP A 153 5.70 13.75 -4.66
C TRP A 153 6.19 14.58 -5.85
N LEU A 154 6.87 13.93 -6.78
CA LEU A 154 7.39 14.52 -8.00
C LEU A 154 7.00 13.67 -9.20
N PHE A 155 6.28 14.26 -10.15
CA PHE A 155 6.00 13.63 -11.44
C PHE A 155 7.23 13.74 -12.33
N VAL A 156 7.85 12.60 -12.61
CA VAL A 156 8.94 12.45 -13.59
C VAL A 156 8.33 12.26 -14.98
N SER A 157 7.29 11.44 -15.05
CA SER A 157 6.37 11.33 -16.18
C SER A 157 4.93 11.07 -15.70
N SER A 158 3.94 11.68 -16.33
CA SER A 158 2.52 11.51 -15.95
C SER A 158 1.55 12.01 -17.02
N THR A 159 0.35 11.43 -17.09
CA THR A 159 -0.76 11.92 -17.91
C THR A 159 -1.61 13.01 -17.25
N LEU A 160 -1.61 13.17 -15.91
CA LEU A 160 -2.56 14.06 -15.20
C LEU A 160 -2.31 15.57 -15.41
N LEU A 161 -1.07 15.99 -15.60
CA LEU A 161 -0.70 17.41 -15.71
C LEU A 161 0.00 17.65 -17.05
N LYS A 162 -0.78 18.01 -18.09
CA LYS A 162 -0.29 18.37 -19.43
C LYS A 162 0.67 17.35 -20.08
N GLN A 163 0.61 16.08 -19.70
CA GLN A 163 1.56 15.06 -20.16
C GLN A 163 3.01 15.46 -19.86
N THR A 164 3.35 15.63 -18.57
CA THR A 164 4.68 16.06 -18.12
C THR A 164 5.72 14.98 -18.40
N ILE A 165 6.86 15.37 -18.98
CA ILE A 165 8.07 14.56 -19.11
C ILE A 165 9.26 15.42 -18.69
N ARG A 166 9.96 14.98 -17.64
CA ARG A 166 11.14 15.67 -17.15
C ARG A 166 12.40 15.04 -17.68
N SER A 167 13.38 15.86 -18.05
CA SER A 167 14.72 15.39 -18.47
C SER A 167 15.81 15.71 -17.45
N GLN A 168 15.46 16.43 -16.36
CA GLN A 168 16.36 16.71 -15.24
C GLN A 168 15.54 17.07 -13.98
N LEU A 169 16.14 16.86 -12.81
CA LEU A 169 15.70 17.40 -11.53
C LEU A 169 16.65 18.51 -11.08
N ILE A 170 16.15 19.45 -10.29
CA ILE A 170 17.03 20.39 -9.57
C ILE A 170 17.59 19.72 -8.31
N GLU A 171 18.69 20.24 -7.76
CA GLU A 171 19.44 19.59 -6.68
C GLU A 171 18.57 19.21 -5.47
N ASP A 172 17.72 20.12 -5.00
CA ASP A 172 16.82 19.91 -3.86
C ASP A 172 15.76 18.81 -4.07
N GLU A 173 15.52 18.41 -5.33
CA GLU A 173 14.55 17.37 -5.66
C GLU A 173 15.12 15.95 -5.52
N TYR A 174 16.45 15.77 -5.49
CA TYR A 174 17.12 14.48 -5.27
C TYR A 174 17.06 14.00 -3.81
N ASN A 175 16.01 14.40 -3.08
CA ASN A 175 15.83 14.05 -1.68
C ASN A 175 15.20 12.65 -1.54
N ALA A 176 15.81 11.79 -0.71
CA ALA A 176 15.31 10.44 -0.44
C ALA A 176 13.92 10.41 0.25
N ASN A 177 13.51 11.52 0.86
CA ASN A 177 12.18 11.69 1.44
C ASN A 177 11.11 12.06 0.40
N ASN A 178 11.51 12.35 -0.84
CA ASN A 178 10.56 12.56 -1.93
C ASN A 178 10.10 11.22 -2.51
N LEU A 179 8.89 11.22 -3.07
CA LEU A 179 8.33 10.11 -3.83
C LEU A 179 8.37 10.46 -5.33
N PHE A 180 8.88 9.56 -6.15
CA PHE A 180 9.01 9.78 -7.59
C PHE A 180 7.95 8.97 -8.35
N ILE A 181 7.17 9.63 -9.19
CA ILE A 181 6.09 9.00 -9.98
C ILE A 181 6.51 8.99 -11.44
N ILE A 182 6.52 7.81 -12.04
CA ILE A 182 6.87 7.57 -13.45
C ILE A 182 5.71 6.81 -14.10
N ASP A 183 5.27 7.25 -15.27
CA ASP A 183 4.30 6.52 -16.09
C ASP A 183 5.02 5.83 -17.25
N GLY A 184 4.99 4.49 -17.26
CA GLY A 184 5.61 3.65 -18.28
C GLY A 184 5.09 3.93 -19.69
N ILE A 185 3.83 4.30 -19.85
CA ILE A 185 3.26 4.66 -21.17
C ILE A 185 3.86 5.98 -21.66
N VAL A 186 3.86 7.00 -20.80
CA VAL A 186 4.33 8.34 -21.15
C VAL A 186 5.83 8.34 -21.42
N SER A 187 6.60 7.64 -20.59
CA SER A 187 8.04 7.45 -20.78
C SER A 187 8.34 6.70 -22.10
N THR A 188 7.59 5.66 -22.44
CA THR A 188 7.83 4.93 -23.69
C THR A 188 7.50 5.75 -24.94
N LYS A 189 6.34 6.43 -24.96
CA LYS A 189 5.85 7.08 -26.19
C LYS A 189 6.62 8.36 -26.55
N ARG A 190 7.22 9.04 -25.58
CA ARG A 190 7.65 10.44 -25.73
C ARG A 190 8.97 10.80 -25.07
N ALA A 191 9.61 9.88 -24.35
CA ALA A 191 10.91 10.16 -23.75
C ALA A 191 12.02 10.28 -24.79
N ASN A 192 12.95 11.19 -24.51
CA ASN A 192 14.26 11.21 -25.14
C ASN A 192 15.29 10.51 -24.22
N GLU A 193 16.52 10.32 -24.71
CA GLU A 193 17.59 9.69 -23.94
C GLU A 193 17.86 10.40 -22.59
N ARG A 194 17.68 11.73 -22.53
CA ARG A 194 17.86 12.50 -21.28
C ARG A 194 16.83 12.14 -20.22
N HIS A 195 15.59 11.87 -20.60
CA HIS A 195 14.59 11.37 -19.67
C HIS A 195 14.96 9.98 -19.14
N TRP A 196 15.41 9.07 -20.00
CA TRP A 196 15.86 7.74 -19.56
C TRP A 196 17.09 7.81 -18.67
N GLN A 197 18.01 8.74 -18.94
CA GLN A 197 19.11 9.05 -18.04
C GLN A 197 18.59 9.49 -16.67
N LEU A 198 17.63 10.43 -16.63
CA LEU A 198 17.03 10.85 -15.37
C LEU A 198 16.34 9.69 -14.63
N VAL A 199 15.61 8.82 -15.34
CA VAL A 199 14.99 7.64 -14.74
C VAL A 199 16.06 6.76 -14.10
N ARG A 200 17.17 6.47 -14.78
CA ARG A 200 18.29 5.69 -14.21
C ARG A 200 18.91 6.35 -12.98
N GLU A 201 19.02 7.67 -12.97
CA GLU A 201 19.50 8.42 -11.79
C GLU A 201 18.53 8.28 -10.61
N ILE A 202 17.23 8.47 -10.84
CA ILE A 202 16.18 8.33 -9.81
C ILE A 202 16.13 6.91 -9.26
N MET A 203 16.24 5.89 -10.11
CA MET A 203 16.20 4.49 -9.69
C MET A 203 17.35 4.14 -8.72
N ARG A 204 18.49 4.84 -8.79
CA ARG A 204 19.62 4.65 -7.85
C ARG A 204 19.43 5.33 -6.49
N LEU A 205 18.48 6.26 -6.36
CA LEU A 205 18.23 6.94 -5.08
C LEU A 205 17.65 5.97 -4.05
N PRO A 206 17.96 6.07 -2.76
CA PRO A 206 17.33 5.27 -1.71
C PRO A 206 15.95 5.86 -1.33
N ALA A 207 15.07 6.01 -2.33
CA ALA A 207 13.76 6.61 -2.21
C ALA A 207 12.65 5.67 -2.72
N VAL A 208 11.40 6.03 -2.41
CA VAL A 208 10.21 5.36 -2.93
C VAL A 208 9.93 5.85 -4.36
N LYS A 209 9.71 4.91 -5.28
CA LYS A 209 9.25 5.20 -6.65
C LYS A 209 8.00 4.41 -6.94
N VAL A 210 7.08 5.07 -7.63
CA VAL A 210 5.85 4.47 -8.11
C VAL A 210 5.86 4.52 -9.63
N ILE A 211 5.76 3.35 -10.25
CA ILE A 211 5.66 3.19 -11.70
C ILE A 211 4.21 2.86 -12.05
N GLU A 212 3.52 3.78 -12.73
CA GLU A 212 2.27 3.45 -13.41
C GLU A 212 2.56 2.66 -14.68
N HIS A 213 1.70 1.69 -14.99
CA HIS A 213 1.85 0.83 -16.17
C HIS A 213 3.22 0.09 -16.19
N PRO A 214 3.58 -0.64 -15.12
CA PRO A 214 4.88 -1.29 -15.01
C PRO A 214 5.13 -2.30 -16.14
N ASP A 215 4.09 -2.95 -16.67
CA ASP A 215 4.18 -3.86 -17.82
C ASP A 215 4.79 -3.21 -19.08
N ILE A 216 4.53 -1.92 -19.27
CA ILE A 216 5.01 -1.15 -20.43
C ILE A 216 6.39 -0.57 -20.14
N PHE A 217 6.64 -0.18 -18.89
CA PHE A 217 7.94 0.30 -18.43
C PHE A 217 9.05 -0.75 -18.61
N ILE A 218 8.81 -2.01 -18.21
CA ILE A 218 9.83 -3.08 -18.31
C ILE A 218 10.16 -3.47 -19.75
N ARG A 219 9.23 -3.27 -20.70
CA ARG A 219 9.47 -3.58 -22.12
C ARG A 219 10.47 -2.64 -22.77
N ASN A 220 10.67 -1.45 -22.20
CA ASN A 220 11.45 -0.36 -22.79
C ASN A 220 12.56 0.13 -21.86
N SER A 221 12.88 -0.65 -20.82
CA SER A 221 13.93 -0.34 -19.87
C SER A 221 14.76 -1.58 -19.57
N GLU A 222 15.84 -1.39 -18.82
CA GLU A 222 16.70 -2.47 -18.31
C GLU A 222 16.10 -3.22 -17.11
N TYR A 223 14.94 -2.77 -16.61
CA TYR A 223 14.26 -3.34 -15.45
C TYR A 223 13.28 -4.44 -15.85
N THR A 224 13.06 -5.35 -14.93
CA THR A 224 12.16 -6.49 -15.04
C THR A 224 11.06 -6.39 -13.99
N MET A 225 10.05 -7.24 -14.12
CA MET A 225 8.97 -7.29 -13.13
C MET A 225 9.43 -7.80 -11.76
N ASP A 226 10.61 -8.41 -11.69
CA ASP A 226 11.21 -8.91 -10.44
C ASP A 226 11.94 -7.83 -9.64
N ASP A 227 12.25 -6.69 -10.26
CA ASP A 227 12.83 -5.55 -9.56
C ASP A 227 11.80 -4.80 -8.69
N PHE A 228 10.51 -5.07 -8.87
CA PHE A 228 9.43 -4.47 -8.10
C PHE A 228 9.26 -5.15 -6.75
N ASP A 229 9.31 -4.35 -5.67
CA ASP A 229 9.01 -4.81 -4.31
C ASP A 229 7.51 -5.12 -4.13
N TYR A 230 6.66 -4.35 -4.81
CA TYR A 230 5.20 -4.43 -4.71
C TYR A 230 4.54 -4.16 -6.06
N ILE A 231 3.53 -4.95 -6.41
CA ILE A 231 2.62 -4.69 -7.51
C ILE A 231 1.22 -4.50 -6.95
N ILE A 232 0.58 -3.40 -7.33
CA ILE A 232 -0.77 -3.04 -6.93
C ILE A 232 -1.66 -3.11 -8.15
N GLU A 233 -2.74 -3.86 -8.07
CA GLU A 233 -3.77 -3.94 -9.09
C GLU A 233 -5.02 -3.23 -8.57
N LEU A 234 -5.40 -2.13 -9.24
CA LEU A 234 -6.65 -1.44 -8.98
C LEU A 234 -7.63 -1.75 -10.11
N ARG A 235 -8.73 -2.42 -9.74
CA ARG A 235 -9.76 -2.90 -10.64
C ARG A 235 -11.10 -2.18 -10.42
N ASN A 236 -12.00 -2.19 -11.40
CA ASN A 236 -13.37 -1.74 -11.21
C ASN A 236 -14.18 -2.72 -10.35
N ASP A 237 -14.00 -4.02 -10.59
CA ASP A 237 -14.62 -5.12 -9.86
C ASP A 237 -13.62 -6.28 -9.67
N ALA A 238 -14.01 -7.32 -8.92
CA ALA A 238 -13.09 -8.38 -8.53
C ALA A 238 -12.62 -9.25 -9.71
N ASP A 239 -13.47 -9.38 -10.73
CA ASP A 239 -13.28 -10.29 -11.85
C ASP A 239 -12.62 -9.59 -13.06
N GLU A 240 -12.49 -8.26 -13.02
CA GLU A 240 -11.83 -7.49 -14.08
C GLU A 240 -10.38 -7.97 -14.32
N GLU A 241 -10.10 -8.35 -15.56
CA GLU A 241 -8.75 -8.61 -16.03
C GLU A 241 -8.11 -7.31 -16.52
N ILE A 242 -6.91 -7.00 -16.00
CA ILE A 242 -6.15 -5.83 -16.43
C ILE A 242 -5.37 -6.21 -17.69
N THR A 243 -5.95 -5.92 -18.85
CA THR A 243 -5.32 -6.12 -20.15
C THR A 243 -4.83 -4.79 -20.72
N TYR A 244 -3.57 -4.75 -21.15
CA TYR A 244 -3.02 -3.62 -21.90
C TYR A 244 -2.85 -4.04 -23.36
N ASP A 245 -3.83 -3.72 -24.19
CA ASP A 245 -3.74 -4.00 -25.62
C ASP A 245 -2.74 -3.05 -26.28
N VAL A 246 -1.94 -3.60 -27.20
CA VAL A 246 -0.97 -2.86 -28.01
C VAL A 246 -1.65 -1.77 -28.87
N VAL A 247 -2.97 -1.84 -29.03
CA VAL A 247 -3.79 -0.87 -29.76
C VAL A 247 -3.93 0.45 -28.99
N ASP A 248 -4.04 0.44 -27.66
CA ASP A 248 -4.07 1.64 -26.80
C ASP A 248 -2.71 2.39 -26.80
N LEU A 249 -1.65 1.76 -27.29
CA LEU A 249 -0.36 2.42 -27.52
C LEU A 249 -0.36 3.25 -28.81
N LYS A 250 -1.21 2.94 -29.80
CA LYS A 250 -1.27 3.63 -31.10
C LYS A 250 -2.30 4.75 -31.14
N ASP A 251 -3.46 4.56 -30.50
CA ASP A 251 -4.49 5.60 -30.45
C ASP A 251 -4.22 6.53 -29.27
N GLY A 252 -4.12 7.83 -29.56
CA GLY A 252 -3.84 8.85 -28.55
C GLY A 252 -4.86 8.79 -27.41
N PHE A 253 -4.39 8.96 -26.18
CA PHE A 253 -5.29 9.30 -25.08
C PHE A 253 -6.16 10.48 -25.54
N PRO A 254 -7.50 10.39 -25.51
CA PRO A 254 -8.33 11.53 -25.85
C PRO A 254 -8.03 12.64 -24.85
N ALA A 255 -7.40 13.70 -25.36
CA ALA A 255 -7.14 14.91 -24.64
C ALA A 255 -8.43 15.73 -24.57
N SER A 256 -9.33 15.44 -23.63
CA SER A 256 -10.39 16.34 -23.18
C SER A 256 -11.38 15.60 -22.28
N ASP A 257 -11.29 15.82 -20.96
CA ASP A 257 -12.40 16.13 -20.06
C ASP A 257 -11.87 16.25 -18.63
N PHE A 258 -10.95 17.19 -18.42
CA PHE A 258 -10.81 17.80 -17.10
C PHE A 258 -11.63 19.08 -17.19
N GLY A 259 -12.83 19.03 -16.61
CA GLY A 259 -13.67 20.20 -16.43
C GLY A 259 -12.88 21.29 -15.69
N ASP A 260 -12.99 22.50 -16.21
CA ASP A 260 -12.63 23.75 -15.53
C ASP A 260 -13.07 23.69 -14.07
N PHE A 261 -12.11 23.64 -13.17
CA PHE A 261 -12.30 24.12 -11.80
C PHE A 261 -11.43 25.37 -11.68
N ASP A 262 -12.07 26.51 -11.96
CA ASP A 262 -11.58 27.82 -11.56
C ASP A 262 -11.47 27.87 -10.03
N PHE A 263 -10.29 28.29 -9.54
CA PHE A 263 -10.07 28.84 -8.21
C PHE A 263 -9.83 30.34 -8.32
#